data_AF-A0AA44WUL5-F1
#
_entry.id   AF-A0AA44WUL5-F1
#
_cell.length_a   1.000
_cell.length_b   1.000
_cell.length_c   1.000
_cell.angle_alpha   90.00
_cell.angle_beta   90.00
_cell.angle_gamma   90.00
#
_symmetry.space_group_name_H-M   'P 1'
#
loop_
_entity.id
_entity.type
_entity.pdbx_description
1 polymer ?
#
loop_
_entity_poly.entity_id
_entity_poly.type
_entity_poly.pdbx_seq_one_letter_code
_entity_poly.pdbx_strand_id
1 'polypeptide(L)'
;MAIIKAIEANTVHRIQSGQVIVDLCSVVKELVENSLDANATAIDVRFKNQGLESIEVHDNGSGISPDNYEGLALKHHTSKLATFSDLNTLSTFGFRGEALSSLCALSQFSVVTCLASDAPRATKLEFEPSGRLKGTTVVAGQKGTVVTVNSLFHNLPVRRRELERNIKREWNKVITLLNQYACIQTGLKFTISQQPNKV
;
A
#
# COMPACT_ATOMS: atom_id res chain seq x y z
N MET A 1 -40.92 -13.52 8.28
CA MET A 1 -40.06 -13.51 7.08
C MET A 1 -39.06 -12.37 7.19
N ALA A 2 -37.77 -12.62 6.93
CA ALA A 2 -36.78 -11.55 6.93
C ALA A 2 -36.85 -10.78 5.60
N ILE A 3 -36.94 -9.45 5.66
CA ILE A 3 -36.89 -8.58 4.47
C ILE A 3 -35.42 -8.39 4.10
N ILE A 4 -35.07 -8.75 2.87
CA ILE A 4 -33.73 -8.51 2.31
C ILE A 4 -33.55 -6.99 2.13
N LYS A 5 -32.45 -6.44 2.65
CA LYS A 5 -32.12 -5.01 2.55
C LYS A 5 -30.70 -4.82 2.05
N ALA A 6 -30.46 -3.70 1.38
CA ALA A 6 -29.12 -3.30 0.97
C ALA A 6 -28.23 -3.09 2.20
N ILE A 7 -26.98 -3.53 2.09
CA ILE A 7 -25.94 -3.26 3.09
C ILE A 7 -25.43 -1.82 2.86
N GLU A 8 -25.13 -1.11 3.94
CA GLU A 8 -24.53 0.22 3.87
C GLU A 8 -23.24 0.22 3.03
N ALA A 9 -23.07 1.21 2.15
CA ALA A 9 -21.94 1.28 1.21
C ALA A 9 -20.57 1.20 1.90
N ASN A 10 -20.40 1.84 3.06
CA ASN A 10 -19.16 1.75 3.84
C ASN A 10 -18.88 0.34 4.35
N THR A 11 -19.93 -0.39 4.75
CA THR A 11 -19.82 -1.79 5.17
C THR A 11 -19.46 -2.68 3.99
N VAL A 12 -20.09 -2.51 2.82
CA VAL A 12 -19.71 -3.22 1.58
C VAL A 12 -18.25 -2.95 1.24
N HIS A 13 -17.84 -1.68 1.30
CA HIS A 13 -16.48 -1.28 0.98
C HIS A 13 -15.47 -1.99 1.90
N ARG A 14 -15.68 -1.98 3.22
CA ARG A 14 -14.81 -2.65 4.19
C ARG A 14 -14.75 -4.17 4.01
N ILE A 15 -15.87 -4.81 3.68
CA ILE A 15 -15.92 -6.26 3.41
C ILE A 15 -15.08 -6.59 2.18
N GLN A 16 -15.28 -5.87 1.08
CA GLN A 16 -14.53 -6.07 -0.17
C GLN A 16 -13.04 -5.79 0.03
N SER A 17 -12.69 -4.69 0.69
CA SER A 17 -11.29 -4.35 0.98
C SER A 17 -10.59 -5.46 1.76
N GLY A 18 -11.34 -6.15 2.64
CA GLY A 18 -10.83 -7.28 3.38
C GLY A 18 -10.52 -8.54 2.54
N GLN A 19 -11.11 -8.66 1.35
CA GLN A 19 -10.84 -9.73 0.38
C GLN A 19 -9.64 -9.39 -0.53
N VAL A 20 -9.37 -8.10 -0.73
CA VAL A 20 -8.20 -7.60 -1.48
C VAL A 20 -6.94 -7.71 -0.60
N ILE A 21 -7.00 -7.15 0.61
CA ILE A 21 -5.92 -7.25 1.60
C ILE A 21 -6.25 -8.35 2.60
N VAL A 22 -5.72 -9.55 2.36
CA VAL A 22 -6.03 -10.76 3.13
C VAL A 22 -5.10 -10.94 4.34
N ASP A 23 -3.84 -10.55 4.21
CA ASP A 23 -2.84 -10.70 5.27
C ASP A 23 -1.72 -9.66 5.15
N LEU A 24 -0.76 -9.73 6.08
CA LEU A 24 0.39 -8.83 6.12
C LEU A 24 1.26 -8.97 4.86
N CYS A 25 1.44 -10.20 4.38
CA CYS A 25 2.24 -10.52 3.20
C CYS A 25 1.65 -9.85 1.95
N SER A 26 0.32 -9.87 1.81
CA SER A 26 -0.41 -9.20 0.74
C SER A 26 -0.15 -7.70 0.71
N VAL A 27 -0.13 -7.03 1.88
CA VAL A 27 0.19 -5.59 1.95
C VAL A 27 1.58 -5.31 1.40
N VAL A 28 2.58 -6.04 1.90
CA VAL A 28 3.98 -5.83 1.50
C VAL A 28 4.17 -6.11 0.02
N LYS A 29 3.55 -7.19 -0.49
CA LYS A 29 3.58 -7.54 -1.91
C LYS A 29 3.09 -6.38 -2.79
N GLU A 30 1.88 -5.90 -2.55
CA GLU A 30 1.25 -4.85 -3.36
C GLU A 30 2.07 -3.54 -3.33
N LEU A 31 2.63 -3.18 -2.17
CA LEU A 31 3.43 -1.96 -2.06
C LEU A 31 4.78 -2.08 -2.77
N VAL A 32 5.47 -3.21 -2.64
CA VAL A 32 6.74 -3.47 -3.35
C VAL A 32 6.52 -3.50 -4.87
N GLU A 33 5.45 -4.17 -5.31
CA GLU A 33 5.07 -4.24 -6.72
C GLU A 33 4.74 -2.86 -7.31
N ASN A 34 4.08 -1.99 -6.55
CA ASN A 34 3.86 -0.60 -6.97
C ASN A 34 5.17 0.18 -7.11
N SER A 35 6.16 -0.03 -6.23
CA SER A 35 7.49 0.58 -6.37
C SER A 35 8.24 0.05 -7.59
N LEU A 36 8.12 -1.25 -7.90
CA LEU A 36 8.69 -1.84 -9.12
C LEU A 36 8.05 -1.25 -10.39
N ASP A 37 6.72 -1.16 -10.42
CA ASP A 37 5.98 -0.54 -11.53
C ASP A 37 6.33 0.95 -11.70
N ALA A 38 6.79 1.62 -10.62
CA ALA A 38 7.28 2.99 -10.65
C ALA A 38 8.75 3.12 -11.13
N ASN A 39 9.38 2.02 -11.56
CA ASN A 39 10.78 1.91 -11.99
C ASN A 39 11.79 2.28 -10.88
N ALA A 40 11.52 1.88 -9.64
CA ALA A 40 12.46 2.06 -8.55
C ALA A 40 13.75 1.23 -8.76
N THR A 41 14.88 1.79 -8.36
CA THR A 41 16.19 1.12 -8.31
C THR A 41 16.68 0.90 -6.87
N ALA A 42 15.98 1.47 -5.89
CA ALA A 42 16.13 1.17 -4.48
C ALA A 42 14.76 1.12 -3.80
N ILE A 43 14.54 0.09 -3.00
CA ILE A 43 13.35 -0.08 -2.15
C ILE A 43 13.82 -0.38 -0.72
N ASP A 44 13.33 0.40 0.25
CA ASP A 44 13.56 0.20 1.68
C ASP A 44 12.21 -0.08 2.37
N VAL A 45 12.06 -1.29 2.87
CA VAL A 45 10.87 -1.76 3.58
C VAL A 45 11.16 -1.75 5.08
N ARG A 46 10.44 -0.89 5.80
CA ARG A 46 10.61 -0.70 7.24
C ARG A 46 9.39 -1.20 7.99
N PHE A 47 9.64 -1.94 9.05
CA PHE A 47 8.61 -2.50 9.91
C PHE A 47 8.77 -1.99 11.34
N LYS A 48 7.65 -1.71 12.00
CA LYS A 48 7.58 -1.59 13.46
C LYS A 48 6.78 -2.74 14.02
N ASN A 49 7.31 -3.39 15.06
CA ASN A 49 6.69 -4.55 15.70
C ASN A 49 6.22 -5.62 14.68
N GLN A 50 7.13 -6.03 13.77
CA GLN A 50 6.87 -7.01 12.71
C GLN A 50 5.72 -6.63 11.76
N GLY A 51 5.38 -5.33 11.66
CA GLY A 51 4.28 -4.82 10.84
C GLY A 51 2.95 -4.66 11.60
N LEU A 52 2.88 -5.02 12.88
CA LEU A 52 1.67 -4.80 13.69
C LEU A 52 1.40 -3.32 13.94
N GLU A 53 2.45 -2.53 14.12
CA GLU A 53 2.34 -1.10 14.37
C GLU A 53 2.40 -0.31 13.06
N SER A 54 3.43 -0.56 12.25
CA SER A 54 3.66 0.17 11.01
C SER A 54 4.41 -0.66 9.97
N ILE A 55 4.05 -0.43 8.71
CA ILE A 55 4.77 -0.86 7.51
C ILE A 55 5.01 0.39 6.68
N GLU A 56 6.26 0.65 6.32
CA GLU A 56 6.63 1.72 5.41
C GLU A 56 7.39 1.14 4.23
N VAL A 57 7.00 1.48 3.01
CA VAL A 57 7.74 1.14 1.79
C VAL A 57 8.22 2.45 1.18
N HIS A 58 9.54 2.63 1.15
CA HIS A 58 10.22 3.78 0.57
C HIS A 58 10.85 3.34 -0.74
N ASP A 59 10.57 4.05 -1.83
CA ASP A 59 11.22 3.85 -3.11
C ASP A 59 11.78 5.14 -3.68
N ASN A 60 12.71 5.02 -4.62
CA ASN A 60 13.26 6.13 -5.41
C ASN A 60 12.70 6.15 -6.85
N GLY A 61 11.49 5.61 -7.04
CA GLY A 61 10.81 5.54 -8.33
C GLY A 61 10.44 6.91 -8.87
N SER A 62 9.61 6.93 -9.91
CA SER A 62 9.20 8.15 -10.62
C SER A 62 8.48 9.19 -9.75
N GLY A 63 7.87 8.79 -8.63
CA GLY A 63 6.93 9.62 -7.88
C GLY A 63 5.55 9.66 -8.53
N ILE A 64 4.63 10.40 -7.95
CA ILE A 64 3.23 10.48 -8.40
C ILE A 64 2.92 11.92 -8.79
N SER A 65 2.37 12.10 -10.00
CA SER A 65 1.93 13.41 -10.49
C SER A 65 0.80 13.97 -9.62
N PRO A 66 0.79 15.29 -9.33
CA PRO A 66 -0.34 15.96 -8.67
C PRO A 66 -1.70 15.70 -9.32
N ASP A 67 -1.75 15.53 -10.64
CA ASP A 67 -2.97 15.23 -11.38
C ASP A 67 -3.61 13.90 -10.96
N ASN A 68 -2.82 12.99 -10.39
CA ASN A 68 -3.28 11.67 -9.97
C ASN A 68 -3.69 11.63 -8.48
N TYR A 69 -3.46 12.68 -7.69
CA TYR A 69 -3.64 12.63 -6.24
C TYR A 69 -5.08 12.32 -5.83
N GLU A 70 -6.06 12.93 -6.50
CA GLU A 70 -7.48 12.72 -6.23
C GLU A 70 -7.93 11.28 -6.53
N GLY A 71 -7.34 10.64 -7.54
CA GLY A 71 -7.69 9.29 -7.97
C GLY A 71 -6.87 8.18 -7.31
N LEU A 72 -5.76 8.50 -6.63
CA LEU A 72 -4.72 7.53 -6.26
C LEU A 72 -5.25 6.36 -5.41
N ALA A 73 -6.16 6.64 -4.49
CA ALA A 73 -6.72 5.63 -3.59
C ALA A 73 -8.23 5.38 -3.80
N LEU A 74 -8.80 5.86 -4.90
CA LEU A 74 -10.17 5.52 -5.28
C LEU A 74 -10.25 4.09 -5.83
N LYS A 75 -11.35 3.39 -5.58
CA LYS A 75 -11.59 2.06 -6.18
C LYS A 75 -11.67 2.15 -7.70
N HIS A 76 -11.15 1.13 -8.38
CA HIS A 76 -11.21 0.99 -9.83
C HIS A 76 -10.51 2.12 -10.61
N HIS A 77 -9.57 2.82 -9.96
CA HIS A 77 -8.72 3.82 -10.60
C HIS A 77 -7.31 3.26 -10.75
N THR A 78 -6.81 3.21 -11.98
CA THR A 78 -5.50 2.64 -12.31
C THR A 78 -4.93 3.32 -13.55
N SER A 79 -3.62 3.49 -13.61
CA SER A 79 -2.91 3.92 -14.82
C SER A 79 -2.45 2.75 -15.69
N LYS A 80 -2.72 1.51 -15.27
CA LYS A 80 -2.11 0.28 -15.80
C LYS A 80 -3.05 -0.55 -16.69
N LEU A 81 -4.33 -0.15 -16.77
CA LEU A 81 -5.35 -0.82 -17.58
C LEU A 81 -6.41 0.21 -17.99
N ALA A 82 -6.60 0.43 -19.29
CA ALA A 82 -7.64 1.33 -19.80
C ALA A 82 -8.82 0.55 -20.42
N THR A 83 -8.52 -0.57 -21.06
CA THR A 83 -9.50 -1.41 -21.75
C THR A 83 -9.39 -2.87 -21.34
N PHE A 84 -10.45 -3.64 -21.57
CA PHE A 84 -10.41 -5.09 -21.32
C PHE A 84 -9.35 -5.81 -22.17
N SER A 85 -9.08 -5.33 -23.40
CA SER A 85 -8.06 -5.92 -24.28
C SER A 85 -6.64 -5.78 -23.75
N ASP A 86 -6.37 -4.77 -22.93
CA ASP A 86 -5.05 -4.53 -22.33
C ASP A 86 -4.64 -5.69 -21.38
N LEU A 87 -5.61 -6.50 -20.92
CA LEU A 87 -5.33 -7.70 -20.11
C LEU A 87 -4.42 -8.70 -20.81
N ASN A 88 -4.41 -8.72 -22.15
CA ASN A 88 -3.60 -9.66 -22.93
C ASN A 88 -2.13 -9.24 -23.03
N THR A 89 -1.82 -7.97 -22.73
CA THR A 89 -0.48 -7.38 -22.89
C THR A 89 0.05 -6.76 -21.61
N LEU A 90 -0.59 -7.04 -20.46
CA LEU A 90 -0.20 -6.51 -19.16
C LEU A 90 1.21 -6.95 -18.78
N SER A 91 2.10 -5.98 -18.56
CA SER A 91 3.47 -6.18 -18.09
C SER A 91 3.73 -5.60 -16.71
N THR A 92 2.71 -5.07 -16.04
CA THR A 92 2.78 -4.51 -14.69
C THR A 92 2.23 -5.48 -13.66
N PHE A 93 2.69 -5.38 -12.42
CA PHE A 93 2.23 -6.27 -11.34
C PHE A 93 0.79 -5.97 -10.91
N GLY A 94 0.46 -4.68 -10.75
CA GLY A 94 -0.89 -4.23 -10.40
C GLY A 94 -1.72 -3.82 -11.62
N PHE A 95 -3.05 -3.94 -11.54
CA PHE A 95 -3.95 -3.38 -12.57
C PHE A 95 -5.39 -3.13 -12.09
N ARG A 96 -5.79 -3.67 -10.93
CA ARG A 96 -7.20 -3.62 -10.48
C ARG A 96 -7.62 -2.25 -9.90
N GLY A 97 -6.67 -1.45 -9.44
CA GLY A 97 -6.96 -0.17 -8.78
C GLY A 97 -7.66 -0.33 -7.43
N GLU A 98 -7.34 -1.38 -6.67
CA GLU A 98 -8.04 -1.72 -5.43
C GLU A 98 -7.16 -1.72 -4.18
N ALA A 99 -5.84 -1.90 -4.33
CA ALA A 99 -4.93 -2.11 -3.20
C ALA A 99 -4.88 -0.90 -2.26
N LEU A 100 -4.57 0.30 -2.78
CA LEU A 100 -4.45 1.50 -1.94
C LEU A 100 -5.79 1.92 -1.33
N SER A 101 -6.88 1.79 -2.08
CA SER A 101 -8.24 1.99 -1.56
C SER A 101 -8.55 1.03 -0.41
N SER A 102 -8.15 -0.23 -0.53
CA SER A 102 -8.34 -1.23 0.51
C SER A 102 -7.50 -0.93 1.75
N LEU A 103 -6.28 -0.42 1.59
CA LEU A 103 -5.43 0.01 2.70
C LEU A 103 -6.03 1.22 3.44
N CYS A 104 -6.64 2.19 2.73
CA CYS A 104 -7.35 3.30 3.35
C CYS A 104 -8.50 2.80 4.26
N ALA A 105 -9.23 1.79 3.81
CA ALA A 105 -10.35 1.25 4.57
C ALA A 105 -9.95 0.39 5.77
N LEU A 106 -8.71 -0.12 5.82
CA LEU A 106 -8.28 -1.14 6.79
C LEU A 106 -7.15 -0.68 7.71
N SER A 107 -6.63 0.52 7.51
CA SER A 107 -5.47 1.06 8.23
C SER A 107 -5.52 2.57 8.30
N GLN A 108 -4.60 3.15 9.08
CA GLN A 108 -4.25 4.56 8.94
C GLN A 108 -3.21 4.69 7.83
N PHE A 109 -3.66 5.15 6.66
CA PHE A 109 -2.88 5.15 5.42
C PHE A 109 -2.45 6.57 5.02
N SER A 110 -1.20 6.71 4.58
CA SER A 110 -0.71 7.95 3.97
C SER A 110 0.36 7.69 2.93
N VAL A 111 0.52 8.62 1.99
CA VAL A 111 1.56 8.59 0.96
C VAL A 111 2.36 9.87 1.04
N VAL A 112 3.68 9.79 0.94
CA VAL A 112 4.54 10.95 0.64
C VAL A 112 5.17 10.69 -0.71
N THR A 113 5.09 11.63 -1.64
CA THR A 113 5.62 11.44 -2.99
C THR A 113 6.26 12.71 -3.52
N CYS A 114 7.23 12.54 -4.41
CA CYS A 114 8.01 13.64 -4.97
C CYS A 114 8.44 13.28 -6.39
N LEU A 115 8.09 14.12 -7.37
CA LEU A 115 8.66 14.04 -8.70
C LEU A 115 10.10 14.57 -8.69
N ALA A 116 10.90 14.13 -9.65
CA ALA A 116 12.28 14.60 -9.78
C ALA A 116 12.39 16.12 -9.95
N SER A 117 11.42 16.74 -10.64
CA SER A 117 11.33 18.19 -10.84
C SER A 117 11.01 18.97 -9.57
N ASP A 118 10.40 18.32 -8.58
CA ASP A 118 9.86 18.98 -7.39
C ASP A 118 10.77 18.82 -6.18
N ALA A 119 11.75 17.91 -6.24
CA ALA A 119 12.68 17.66 -5.14
C ALA A 119 13.47 18.92 -4.75
N PRO A 120 13.67 19.20 -3.45
CA PRO A 120 13.35 18.37 -2.28
C PRO A 120 11.95 18.64 -1.67
N ARG A 121 11.00 19.20 -2.43
CA ARG A 121 9.67 19.58 -1.96
C ARG A 121 8.63 18.50 -2.28
N ALA A 122 8.56 17.50 -1.42
CA ALA A 122 7.58 16.41 -1.53
C ALA A 122 6.19 16.83 -1.04
N THR A 123 5.19 16.03 -1.41
CA THR A 123 3.80 16.21 -0.97
C THR A 123 3.35 14.99 -0.17
N LYS A 124 2.86 15.21 1.04
CA LYS A 124 2.15 14.22 1.85
C LYS A 124 0.66 14.25 1.48
N LEU A 125 0.11 13.09 1.18
CA LEU A 125 -1.29 12.83 0.89
C LEU A 125 -1.92 12.05 2.04
N GLU A 126 -3.06 12.53 2.52
CA GLU A 126 -3.87 11.87 3.53
C GLU A 126 -5.23 11.52 2.93
N PHE A 127 -5.76 10.35 3.28
CA PHE A 127 -6.98 9.82 2.67
C PHE A 127 -8.03 9.51 3.73
N GLU A 128 -9.29 9.60 3.33
CA GLU A 128 -10.43 9.07 4.09
C GLU A 128 -10.51 7.55 3.95
N PRO A 129 -11.23 6.83 4.83
CA PRO A 129 -11.45 5.39 4.68
C PRO A 129 -12.13 4.98 3.36
N SER A 130 -12.79 5.92 2.69
CA SER A 130 -13.38 5.75 1.36
C SER A 130 -12.35 5.72 0.23
N GLY A 131 -11.10 6.12 0.51
CA GLY A 131 -10.04 6.35 -0.47
C GLY A 131 -10.01 7.76 -1.05
N ARG A 132 -10.97 8.62 -0.69
CA ARG A 132 -10.99 10.02 -1.13
C ARG A 132 -9.84 10.81 -0.51
N LEU A 133 -9.21 11.68 -1.30
CA LEU A 133 -8.16 12.56 -0.80
C LEU A 133 -8.76 13.51 0.26
N LYS A 134 -8.22 13.45 1.47
CA LYS A 134 -8.61 14.31 2.60
C LYS A 134 -7.88 15.64 2.53
N GLY A 135 -6.62 15.62 2.10
CA GLY A 135 -5.80 16.81 1.96
C GLY A 135 -4.34 16.51 1.65
N THR A 136 -3.62 17.58 1.33
CA THR A 136 -2.20 17.54 0.98
C THR A 136 -1.40 18.48 1.86
N THR A 137 -0.19 18.09 2.25
CA THR A 137 0.75 18.96 2.99
C THR A 137 2.13 18.88 2.37
N VAL A 138 2.79 20.02 2.19
CA VAL A 138 4.18 20.06 1.72
C VAL A 138 5.13 19.59 2.82
N VAL A 139 6.04 18.68 2.46
CA VAL A 139 7.06 18.13 3.36
C VAL A 139 8.41 18.06 2.64
N ALA A 140 9.50 17.95 3.39
CA ALA A 140 10.81 17.69 2.80
C ALA A 140 10.89 16.22 2.32
N GLY A 141 11.37 15.99 1.10
CA GLY A 141 11.55 14.64 0.56
C GLY A 141 12.23 14.63 -0.80
N GLN A 142 12.99 13.56 -1.06
CA GLN A 142 13.65 13.32 -2.35
C GLN A 142 12.70 12.63 -3.32
N LYS A 143 13.10 12.57 -4.61
CA LYS A 143 12.39 11.83 -5.66
C LYS A 143 12.01 10.43 -5.19
N GLY A 144 10.75 10.05 -5.42
CA GLY A 144 10.23 8.72 -5.13
C GLY A 144 8.91 8.76 -4.35
N THR A 145 8.56 7.62 -3.77
CA THR A 145 7.34 7.47 -2.99
C THR A 145 7.60 6.74 -1.68
N VAL A 146 6.94 7.20 -0.62
CA VAL A 146 6.85 6.52 0.68
C VAL A 146 5.40 6.23 0.96
N VAL A 147 5.06 4.96 1.08
CA VAL A 147 3.72 4.52 1.48
C VAL A 147 3.78 4.03 2.91
N THR A 148 2.92 4.57 3.77
CA THR A 148 2.84 4.22 5.20
C THR A 148 1.49 3.61 5.53
N VAL A 149 1.53 2.43 6.14
CA VAL A 149 0.37 1.67 6.62
C VAL A 149 0.52 1.49 8.12
N ASN A 150 -0.28 2.23 8.90
CA ASN A 150 -0.27 2.16 10.36
C ASN A 150 -1.49 1.39 10.88
N SER A 151 -1.29 0.59 11.93
CA SER A 151 -2.36 -0.13 12.63
C SER A 151 -3.25 -0.95 11.70
N LEU A 152 -2.66 -1.84 10.89
CA LEU A 152 -3.40 -2.70 9.96
C LEU A 152 -4.49 -3.50 10.69
N PHE A 153 -5.68 -3.53 10.10
CA PHE A 153 -6.92 -4.14 10.61
C PHE A 153 -7.45 -3.55 11.93
N HIS A 154 -7.02 -2.37 12.37
CA HIS A 154 -7.48 -1.79 13.64
C HIS A 154 -9.01 -1.69 13.77
N ASN A 155 -9.71 -1.52 12.65
CA ASN A 155 -11.17 -1.43 12.59
C ASN A 155 -11.87 -2.78 12.33
N LEU A 156 -11.14 -3.90 12.30
CA LEU A 156 -11.66 -5.27 12.16
C LEU A 156 -11.13 -6.15 13.30
N PRO A 157 -11.75 -6.10 14.50
CA PRO A 157 -11.18 -6.68 15.72
C PRO A 157 -10.82 -8.17 15.63
N VAL A 158 -11.64 -8.96 14.95
CA VAL A 158 -11.38 -10.40 14.76
C VAL A 158 -10.13 -10.62 13.92
N ARG A 159 -9.97 -9.87 12.82
CA ARG A 159 -8.79 -9.96 11.96
C ARG A 159 -7.53 -9.40 12.64
N ARG A 160 -7.68 -8.33 13.43
CA ARG A 160 -6.58 -7.77 14.22
C ARG A 160 -6.04 -8.79 15.22
N ARG A 161 -6.91 -9.41 16.02
CA ARG A 161 -6.51 -10.46 16.98
C ARG A 161 -5.88 -11.65 16.28
N GLU A 162 -6.40 -12.05 15.12
CA GLU A 162 -5.82 -13.15 14.35
C GLU A 162 -4.43 -12.81 13.82
N LEU A 163 -4.21 -11.59 13.33
CA LEU A 163 -2.90 -11.12 12.90
C LEU A 163 -1.91 -11.11 14.08
N GLU A 164 -2.30 -10.57 15.23
CA GLU A 164 -1.47 -10.53 16.44
C GLU A 164 -1.10 -11.93 16.93
N ARG A 165 -2.09 -12.84 17.00
CA ARG A 165 -1.88 -14.24 17.42
C ARG A 165 -0.90 -14.98 16.52
N ASN A 166 -0.91 -14.68 15.23
CA ASN A 166 -0.10 -15.38 14.23
C ASN A 166 1.07 -14.57 13.69
N ILE A 167 1.46 -13.45 14.33
CA ILE A 167 2.41 -12.49 13.76
C ILE A 167 3.75 -13.13 13.36
N LYS A 168 4.24 -14.09 14.14
CA LYS A 168 5.48 -14.82 13.81
C LYS A 168 5.39 -15.57 12.47
N ARG A 169 4.25 -16.19 12.19
CA ARG A 169 4.01 -16.91 10.93
C ARG A 169 3.88 -15.93 9.77
N GLU A 170 3.12 -14.86 9.96
CA GLU A 170 2.92 -13.82 8.94
C GLU A 170 4.24 -13.10 8.61
N TRP A 171 5.06 -12.84 9.62
CA TRP A 171 6.41 -12.29 9.46
C TRP A 171 7.30 -13.19 8.61
N ASN A 172 7.31 -14.50 8.86
CA ASN A 172 8.11 -15.44 8.07
C ASN A 172 7.66 -15.47 6.61
N LYS A 173 6.36 -15.36 6.33
CA LYS A 173 5.85 -15.23 4.95
C LYS A 173 6.35 -13.95 4.29
N VAL A 174 6.29 -12.81 4.98
CA VAL A 174 6.80 -11.53 4.49
C VAL A 174 8.28 -11.62 4.16
N ILE A 175 9.11 -12.12 5.07
CA ILE A 175 10.56 -12.25 4.82
C ILE A 175 10.84 -13.19 3.66
N THR A 176 10.11 -14.30 3.56
CA THR A 176 10.25 -15.24 2.43
C THR A 176 9.92 -14.54 1.10
N LEU A 177 8.82 -13.79 1.05
CA LEU A 177 8.42 -13.02 -0.13
C LEU A 177 9.48 -11.97 -0.51
N LEU A 178 9.95 -11.19 0.46
CA LEU A 178 10.95 -10.14 0.20
C LEU A 178 12.29 -10.74 -0.28
N ASN A 179 12.69 -11.89 0.26
CA ASN A 179 13.87 -12.61 -0.22
C ASN A 179 13.69 -13.11 -1.66
N GLN A 180 12.50 -13.60 -2.03
CA GLN A 180 12.20 -13.99 -3.41
C GLN A 180 12.33 -12.81 -4.38
N TYR A 181 11.80 -11.64 -4.00
CA TYR A 181 11.98 -10.42 -4.78
C TYR A 181 13.46 -10.01 -4.89
N ALA A 182 14.21 -10.07 -3.81
CA ALA A 182 15.64 -9.76 -3.81
C ALA A 182 16.46 -10.72 -4.69
N CYS A 183 16.06 -11.99 -4.83
CA CYS A 183 16.72 -12.95 -5.70
C CYS A 183 16.43 -12.72 -7.19
N ILE A 184 15.22 -12.32 -7.55
CA ILE A 184 14.80 -12.22 -8.96
C ILE A 184 15.03 -10.82 -9.57
N GLN A 185 14.95 -9.76 -8.77
CA GLN A 185 15.14 -8.37 -9.23
C GLN A 185 16.61 -7.97 -9.18
N THR A 186 17.38 -8.42 -10.18
CA THR A 186 18.80 -8.07 -10.29
C THR A 186 18.98 -6.59 -10.60
N GLY A 187 19.85 -5.89 -9.87
CA GLY A 187 20.11 -4.45 -10.05
C GLY A 187 19.23 -3.52 -9.19
N LEU A 188 18.33 -4.08 -8.40
CA LEU A 188 17.55 -3.37 -7.40
C LEU A 188 18.24 -3.45 -6.03
N LYS A 189 18.46 -2.31 -5.37
CA LYS A 189 18.88 -2.29 -3.96
C LYS A 189 17.66 -2.53 -3.07
N PHE A 190 17.61 -3.69 -2.42
CA PHE A 190 16.57 -4.00 -1.44
C PHE A 190 17.10 -3.83 -0.01
N THR A 191 16.38 -3.13 0.86
CA THR A 191 16.70 -3.01 2.28
C THR A 191 15.47 -3.35 3.11
N ILE A 192 15.67 -4.14 4.16
CA ILE A 192 14.60 -4.56 5.09
C ILE A 192 15.07 -4.20 6.48
N SER A 193 14.28 -3.43 7.22
CA SER A 193 14.63 -3.01 8.57
C SER A 193 13.47 -3.14 9.54
N GLN A 194 13.81 -3.50 10.79
CA GLN A 194 12.89 -3.44 11.93
C GLN A 194 13.29 -2.22 12.77
N GLN A 195 12.40 -1.24 12.85
CA GLN A 195 12.62 -0.08 13.71
C GLN A 195 12.48 -0.49 15.18
N PRO A 196 13.32 0.05 16.07
CA PRO A 196 13.21 -0.21 17.49
C PRO A 196 11.86 0.32 18.01
N ASN A 197 11.24 -0.43 18.91
CA ASN A 197 10.11 0.08 19.68
C ASN A 197 10.62 1.27 20.51
N LYS A 198 9.88 2.39 20.54
CA LYS A 198 10.15 3.45 21.51
C LYS A 198 9.92 2.83 22.89
N VAL A 199 11.00 2.71 23.67
CA VAL A 199 10.98 2.30 25.09
C VAL A 199 10.21 3.33 25.90
#